data_AF-A0A7L4EY14-F1
#
_entry.id   AF-A0A7L4EY14-F1
#
_cell.length_a   1.000
_cell.length_b   1.000
_cell.length_c   1.000
_cell.angle_alpha   90.00
_cell.angle_beta   90.00
_cell.angle_gamma   90.00
#
_symmetry.space_group_name_H-M   'P 1'
#
loop_
_entity.id
_entity.type
_entity.pdbx_description
1 polymer ?
#
loop_
_entity_poly.entity_id
_entity_poly.type
_entity_poly.pdbx_seq_one_letter_code
_entity_poly.pdbx_strand_id
1 'polypeptide(L)'
;MGALQPGLPSPVMLPQKWPLLIIDLKDWFFAISLRSQDTQRSVFQARNSHDVFHQNARALRRQFGLSHAEAQGIVRACPQCSHHGPELG
;
A
#
# COMPACT_ATOMS: atom_id res chain seq x y z
N MET A 1 26.84 -0.91 -40.13
CA MET A 1 25.71 -0.54 -39.26
C MET A 1 25.07 -1.82 -38.74
N GLY A 2 25.50 -2.30 -37.58
CA GLY A 2 24.91 -3.44 -36.88
C GLY A 2 25.26 -3.31 -35.41
N ALA A 3 24.27 -3.22 -34.53
CA ALA A 3 24.46 -2.98 -33.11
C ALA A 3 25.15 -4.20 -32.46
N LEU A 4 26.33 -3.97 -31.88
CA LEU A 4 27.03 -4.95 -31.05
C LEU A 4 26.21 -5.16 -29.77
N GLN A 5 25.58 -6.33 -29.63
CA GLN A 5 24.94 -6.72 -28.37
C GLN A 5 26.01 -6.82 -27.28
N PRO A 6 25.92 -6.06 -26.18
CA PRO A 6 26.77 -6.25 -25.02
C PRO A 6 26.46 -7.65 -24.46
N GLY A 7 27.45 -8.54 -24.47
CA GLY A 7 27.31 -9.88 -23.92
C GLY A 7 26.84 -9.81 -22.48
N LEU A 8 25.85 -10.64 -22.12
CA LEU A 8 25.43 -10.80 -20.73
C LEU A 8 26.67 -11.03 -19.84
N PRO A 9 26.78 -10.34 -18.70
CA PRO A 9 27.92 -10.56 -17.81
C PRO A 9 27.91 -12.02 -17.36
N SER A 10 29.06 -12.70 -17.53
CA SER A 10 29.18 -14.09 -17.13
C SER A 10 28.90 -14.24 -15.62
N PRO A 11 28.35 -15.37 -15.16
CA PRO A 11 27.87 -15.56 -13.78
C PRO A 11 28.96 -15.47 -12.68
N VAL A 12 30.21 -15.21 -13.06
CA VAL A 12 31.43 -15.30 -12.24
C VAL A 12 31.77 -13.96 -11.55
N MET A 13 30.89 -12.96 -11.59
CA MET A 13 31.12 -11.64 -10.97
C MET A 13 30.34 -11.41 -9.66
N LEU A 14 29.72 -12.44 -9.10
CA LEU A 14 29.13 -12.38 -7.77
C LEU A 14 30.21 -12.66 -6.71
N PRO A 15 30.56 -11.69 -5.84
CA PRO A 15 31.55 -11.91 -4.79
C PRO A 15 31.04 -12.99 -3.83
N GLN A 16 31.89 -13.97 -3.50
CA GLN A 16 31.55 -15.18 -2.71
C GLN A 16 31.16 -14.94 -1.23
N LYS A 17 30.74 -13.72 -0.87
CA LYS A 17 30.42 -13.32 0.50
C LYS A 17 29.06 -12.62 0.64
N TRP A 18 28.15 -12.88 -0.30
CA TRP A 18 26.80 -12.35 -0.23
C TRP A 18 25.79 -13.46 0.11
N PRO A 19 25.04 -13.35 1.22
CA PRO A 19 23.92 -14.24 1.53
C PRO A 19 22.66 -13.89 0.69
N LEU A 20 22.81 -13.72 -0.63
CA LEU A 20 21.84 -12.96 -1.44
C LEU A 20 20.60 -13.71 -1.93
N LEU A 21 20.58 -15.03 -1.99
CA LEU A 21 19.44 -15.72 -2.63
C LEU A 21 18.42 -16.32 -1.65
N ILE A 22 18.75 -16.44 -0.36
CA ILE A 22 17.88 -17.10 0.63
C ILE A 22 17.10 -16.09 1.49
N ILE A 23 17.56 -14.83 1.53
CA ILE A 23 16.78 -13.70 2.06
C ILE A 23 15.62 -13.35 1.08
N ASP A 24 15.57 -13.97 -0.10
CA ASP A 24 14.81 -13.48 -1.26
C ASP A 24 13.33 -13.92 -1.36
N LEU A 25 12.87 -14.94 -0.63
CA LEU A 25 11.46 -15.35 -0.69
C LEU A 25 10.73 -15.28 0.67
N LYS A 26 11.39 -15.73 1.75
CA LYS A 26 10.75 -15.77 3.07
C LYS A 26 10.60 -14.38 3.68
N ASP A 27 11.61 -13.52 3.56
CA ASP A 27 11.52 -12.13 4.02
C ASP A 27 10.61 -11.28 3.11
N TRP A 28 10.49 -11.63 1.83
CA TRP A 28 9.49 -11.04 0.93
C TRP A 28 8.06 -11.38 1.40
N PHE A 29 7.79 -12.63 1.79
CA PHE A 29 6.48 -12.99 2.36
C PHE A 29 6.16 -12.19 3.62
N PHE A 30 7.15 -11.98 4.50
CA PHE A 30 6.98 -11.11 5.67
C PHE A 30 6.73 -9.65 5.26
N ALA A 31 7.40 -9.14 4.23
CA ALA A 31 7.18 -7.78 3.73
C ALA A 31 5.80 -7.57 3.10
N ILE A 32 5.28 -8.53 2.31
CA ILE A 32 3.89 -8.50 1.80
C ILE A 32 2.90 -8.55 2.96
N SER A 33 3.12 -9.47 3.90
CA SER A 33 2.25 -9.63 5.08
C SER A 33 2.25 -8.37 5.93
N LEU A 34 3.41 -7.74 6.13
CA LEU A 34 3.54 -6.49 6.86
C LEU A 34 2.85 -5.34 6.13
N ARG A 35 3.00 -5.24 4.80
CA ARG A 35 2.28 -4.26 3.96
C ARG A 35 0.77 -4.43 4.06
N SER A 36 0.28 -5.67 4.05
CA SER A 36 -1.15 -5.97 4.23
C SER A 36 -1.62 -5.64 5.65
N GLN A 37 -0.83 -5.94 6.68
CA GLN A 37 -1.13 -5.60 8.07
C GLN A 37 -1.15 -4.09 8.31
N ASP A 38 -0.22 -3.35 7.71
CA ASP A 38 -0.14 -1.90 7.79
C ASP A 38 -1.36 -1.24 7.13
N THR A 39 -1.78 -1.77 5.98
CA THR A 39 -3.02 -1.35 5.31
C THR A 39 -4.24 -1.58 6.21
N GLN A 40 -4.37 -2.77 6.81
CA GLN A 40 -5.48 -3.09 7.72
C GLN A 40 -5.48 -2.21 8.98
N ARG A 41 -4.30 -1.95 9.57
CA ARG A 41 -4.17 -1.02 10.71
C ARG A 41 -4.59 0.40 10.32
N SER A 42 -4.21 0.86 9.14
CA SER A 42 -4.58 2.18 8.62
C SER A 42 -6.10 2.30 8.42
N VAL A 43 -6.78 1.26 7.91
CA VAL A 43 -8.25 1.25 7.77
C VAL A 43 -8.95 1.30 9.13
N PHE A 44 -8.46 0.55 10.12
CA PHE A 44 -9.03 0.56 11.47
C PHE A 44 -8.91 1.94 12.13
N GLN A 45 -7.72 2.56 12.07
CA GLN A 45 -7.51 3.90 12.62
C GLN A 45 -8.36 4.95 11.89
N ALA A 46 -8.47 4.84 10.56
CA ALA A 46 -9.29 5.73 9.76
C ALA A 46 -10.78 5.64 10.10
N ARG A 47 -11.31 4.44 10.40
CA ARG A 47 -12.69 4.26 10.89
C ARG A 47 -12.90 4.95 12.23
N ASN A 48 -12.02 4.74 13.19
CA ASN A 48 -12.12 5.37 14.51
C ASN A 48 -12.04 6.90 14.42
N SER A 49 -11.17 7.42 13.55
CA SER A 49 -11.09 8.86 13.29
C SER A 49 -12.37 9.39 12.60
N HIS A 50 -12.92 8.66 11.63
CA HIS A 50 -14.17 9.04 10.97
C HIS A 50 -15.39 8.99 11.90
N ASP A 51 -15.43 8.07 12.85
CA ASP A 51 -16.51 7.97 13.86
C ASP A 51 -16.58 9.23 14.74
N VAL A 52 -15.44 9.82 15.09
CA VAL A 52 -15.38 11.03 15.92
C VAL A 52 -15.56 12.31 15.11
N PHE A 53 -14.94 12.39 13.93
CA PHE A 53 -14.80 13.65 13.18
C PHE A 53 -15.62 13.72 11.89
N HIS A 54 -16.27 12.63 11.48
CA HIS A 54 -17.05 12.51 10.23
C HIS A 54 -16.34 13.07 8.99
N GLN A 55 -15.02 12.90 8.92
CA GLN A 55 -14.20 13.45 7.86
C GLN A 55 -14.44 12.76 6.50
N ASN A 56 -14.37 13.53 5.40
CA ASN A 56 -14.66 13.02 4.07
C ASN A 56 -13.61 12.00 3.56
N ALA A 57 -13.96 11.26 2.49
CA ALA A 57 -13.10 10.22 1.93
C ALA A 57 -11.73 10.78 1.48
N ARG A 58 -11.67 12.03 0.98
CA ARG A 58 -10.40 12.64 0.55
C ARG A 58 -9.45 12.89 1.73
N ALA A 59 -9.98 13.33 2.86
CA ALA A 59 -9.22 13.52 4.09
C ALA A 59 -8.68 12.18 4.62
N LEU A 60 -9.53 11.15 4.68
CA LEU A 60 -9.14 9.80 5.10
C LEU A 60 -8.00 9.22 4.26
N ARG A 61 -8.06 9.37 2.93
CA ARG A 61 -6.97 8.93 2.03
C ARG A 61 -5.65 9.63 2.31
N ARG A 62 -5.69 10.95 2.52
CA ARG A 62 -4.49 11.76 2.74
C ARG A 62 -3.86 11.50 4.10
N GLN A 63 -4.68 11.34 5.14
CA GLN A 63 -4.21 11.15 6.50
C GLN A 63 -3.73 9.72 6.78
N PHE A 64 -4.40 8.71 6.20
CA PHE A 64 -4.16 7.30 6.51
C PHE A 64 -3.60 6.50 5.31
N GLY A 65 -3.22 7.16 4.22
CA GLY A 65 -2.64 6.49 3.05
C GLY A 65 -3.58 5.51 2.34
N LEU A 66 -4.89 5.60 2.58
CA LEU A 66 -5.87 4.65 2.04
C LEU A 66 -6.10 4.79 0.54
N SER A 67 -6.49 3.69 -0.10
CA SER A 67 -7.05 3.74 -1.44
C SER A 67 -8.39 4.50 -1.45
N HIS A 68 -8.80 4.93 -2.64
CA HIS A 68 -10.08 5.62 -2.79
C HIS A 68 -11.27 4.72 -2.39
N ALA A 69 -11.21 3.44 -2.74
CA ALA A 69 -12.26 2.47 -2.41
C ALA A 69 -12.38 2.24 -0.90
N GLU A 70 -11.26 2.10 -0.19
CA GLU A 70 -11.26 1.93 1.27
C GLU A 70 -11.85 3.15 1.98
N ALA A 71 -11.38 4.34 1.64
CA ALA A 71 -11.89 5.58 2.25
C ALA A 71 -13.38 5.81 1.95
N GLN A 72 -13.83 5.51 0.71
CA GLN A 72 -15.26 5.55 0.39
C GLN A 72 -16.06 4.50 1.15
N GLY A 73 -15.51 3.30 1.34
CA GLY A 73 -16.14 2.25 2.13
C GLY A 73 -16.39 2.68 3.58
N ILE A 74 -15.45 3.43 4.17
CA ILE A 74 -15.60 3.98 5.53
C ILE A 74 -16.75 4.99 5.57
N VAL A 75 -16.77 5.97 4.67
CA VAL A 75 -17.82 7.01 4.65
C VAL A 75 -19.20 6.40 4.34
N ARG A 76 -19.28 5.44 3.42
CA ARG A 76 -20.54 4.76 3.06
C ARG A 76 -21.08 3.86 4.18
N ALA A 77 -20.21 3.31 5.01
CA ALA A 77 -20.61 2.50 6.16
C ALA A 77 -21.13 3.35 7.34
N CYS A 78 -20.85 4.67 7.34
CA CYS A 78 -21.34 5.56 8.37
C CYS A 78 -22.83 5.89 8.15
N PRO A 79 -23.74 5.62 9.09
CA PRO A 79 -25.17 5.90 8.91
C PRO A 79 -25.45 7.40 8.76
N GLN A 80 -24.65 8.27 9.36
CA GLN A 80 -24.81 9.72 9.28
C GLN A 80 -24.27 10.30 7.96
N CYS A 81 -23.19 9.73 7.42
CA CYS A 81 -22.56 10.24 6.21
C CYS A 81 -23.01 9.52 4.93
N SER A 82 -23.61 8.33 5.02
CA SER A 82 -24.04 7.53 3.87
C SER A 82 -25.05 8.22 2.96
N HIS A 83 -25.88 9.10 3.51
CA HIS A 83 -26.88 9.88 2.79
C HIS A 83 -26.36 11.20 2.22
N HIS A 84 -25.19 11.66 2.68
CA HIS A 84 -24.51 12.80 2.08
C HIS A 84 -23.68 12.27 0.92
N GLY A 85 -24.28 12.30 -0.28
CA GLY A 85 -23.56 12.06 -1.52
C GLY A 85 -22.36 13.02 -1.68
N PRO A 86 -21.54 12.85 -2.72
CA PRO A 86 -20.39 13.72 -2.94
C PRO A 86 -20.88 15.10 -3.38
N GLU A 87 -21.28 15.95 -2.44
CA GLU A 87 -21.29 17.39 -2.65
C GLU A 87 -19.84 17.82 -2.80
N LEU A 88 -19.46 18.05 -4.05
CA LEU A 88 -18.16 18.51 -4.50
C LEU A 88 -17.86 19.87 -3.83
N GLY A 89 -16.84 19.89 -2.98
CA GLY A 89 -16.16 21.08 -2.49
C GLY A 89 -14.66 20.83 -2.42
#